data_AF-A0A9E2X7Y7-F1
#
_entry.id   AF-A0A9E2X7Y7-F1
#
_cell.length_a   1.000
_cell.length_b   1.000
_cell.length_c   1.000
_cell.angle_alpha   90.00
_cell.angle_beta   90.00
_cell.angle_gamma   90.00
#
_symmetry.space_group_name_H-M   'P 1'
#
loop_
_entity.id
_entity.type
_entity.pdbx_description
1 polymer ?
#
loop_
_entity_poly.entity_id
_entity_poly.type
_entity_poly.pdbx_seq_one_letter_code
_entity_poly.pdbx_strand_id
1 'polypeptide(L)' 'PREGIVEPEEMDFERVLEIARPYLGEMVGVYGDWTPLAGRERLFSEDLDREDAWQFKNIRVT' A
#
# COMPACT_ATOMS: atom_id res chain seq x y z
N PRO A 1 -11.25 14.85 23.91
CA PRO A 1 -11.87 15.96 23.14
C PRO A 1 -11.10 17.30 23.20
N ARG A 2 -9.93 17.36 23.86
CA ARG A 2 -9.10 18.57 23.92
C ARG A 2 -7.70 18.30 23.35
N GLU A 3 -7.63 17.51 22.27
CA GLU A 3 -6.37 17.13 21.61
C GLU A 3 -5.91 18.15 20.56
N GLY A 4 -6.63 19.26 20.39
CA GLY A 4 -6.33 20.24 19.33
C GLY A 4 -6.76 19.74 17.95
N ILE A 5 -6.03 20.18 16.92
CA ILE A 5 -6.19 19.67 15.56
C ILE A 5 -5.34 18.40 15.47
N VAL A 6 -5.95 17.30 15.03
CA VAL A 6 -5.29 16.00 14.87
C VAL A 6 -5.49 15.48 13.45
N GLU A 7 -4.50 14.76 12.94
CA GLU A 7 -4.55 14.00 11.69
C GLU A 7 -4.98 12.54 11.96
N PRO A 8 -5.49 11.79 10.96
CA PRO A 8 -5.90 10.41 11.14
C PRO A 8 -4.83 9.49 11.74
N GLU A 9 -3.55 9.73 11.43
CA GLU A 9 -2.39 8.99 11.91
C GLU A 9 -2.14 9.18 13.42
N GLU A 10 -2.69 10.24 14.00
CA GLU A 10 -2.58 10.56 15.43
C GLU A 10 -3.76 9.99 16.24
N MET A 11 -4.78 9.45 15.57
CA MET A 11 -5.94 8.85 16.21
C MET A 11 -5.70 7.39 16.60
N ASP A 12 -6.44 6.91 17.60
CA ASP A 12 -6.51 5.47 17.91
C ASP A 12 -7.22 4.72 16.77
N PHE A 13 -6.43 4.06 15.91
CA PHE A 13 -6.93 3.33 14.76
C PHE A 13 -7.80 2.14 15.15
N GLU A 14 -7.59 1.51 16.31
CA GLU A 14 -8.41 0.38 16.76
C GLU A 14 -9.82 0.85 17.06
N ARG A 15 -9.96 1.99 17.77
CA ARG A 15 -11.27 2.57 18.07
C ARG A 15 -12.01 3.02 16.82
N VAL A 16 -11.31 3.63 15.86
CA VAL A 16 -11.89 4.03 14.58
C VAL A 16 -12.40 2.81 13.81
N LEU A 17 -11.59 1.75 13.72
CA LEU A 17 -11.97 0.52 13.03
C LEU A 17 -13.10 -0.22 13.75
N GLU A 18 -13.13 -0.26 15.08
CA GLU A 18 -14.24 -0.85 15.84
C GLU A 18 -15.59 -0.25 15.42
N ILE A 19 -15.65 1.07 15.28
CA ILE A 19 -16.85 1.80 14.86
C ILE A 19 -17.17 1.55 13.38
N ALA A 20 -16.15 1.52 12.51
CA ALA A 20 -16.35 1.40 11.06
C ALA A 20 -16.62 -0.03 10.59
N ARG A 21 -16.12 -1.06 11.30
CA ARG A 21 -16.16 -2.49 10.94
C ARG A 21 -17.52 -2.98 10.41
N PRO A 22 -18.67 -2.65 11.03
CA PRO A 22 -19.97 -3.12 10.55
C PRO A 22 -20.32 -2.66 9.13
N TYR A 23 -19.66 -1.62 8.61
CA TYR A 23 -19.92 -1.01 7.32
C TYR A 23 -18.92 -1.41 6.23
N LEU A 24 -17.83 -2.11 6.57
CA LEU A 24 -16.73 -2.42 5.65
C LEU A 24 -16.84 -3.80 5.01
N GLY A 25 -17.84 -4.59 5.39
CA GLY A 25 -18.01 -5.97 4.91
C GLY A 25 -16.89 -6.88 5.41
N GLU A 26 -16.46 -7.82 4.57
CA GLU A 26 -15.35 -8.72 4.89
C GLU A 26 -14.01 -7.98 4.74
N MET A 27 -13.27 -7.85 5.84
CA MET A 27 -11.93 -7.27 5.83
C MET A 27 -10.88 -8.36 6.01
N VAL A 28 -9.97 -8.48 5.04
CA VAL A 28 -8.90 -9.48 5.02
C VAL A 28 -7.53 -8.86 4.84
N GLY A 29 -6.53 -9.45 5.48
CA GLY A 29 -5.11 -9.22 5.19
C GLY A 29 -4.56 -10.42 4.43
N VAL A 30 -3.99 -10.18 3.24
CA VAL A 30 -3.47 -11.24 2.37
C VAL A 30 -2.06 -10.90 1.93
N TYR A 31 -1.12 -11.81 2.19
CA TYR A 31 0.23 -11.72 1.63
C TYR A 31 0.20 -12.14 0.16
N GLY A 32 0.95 -11.44 -0.68
CA GLY A 32 1.13 -11.78 -2.09
C GLY A 32 2.59 -11.66 -2.50
N ASP A 33 3.01 -12.53 -3.42
CA ASP A 33 4.39 -12.57 -3.94
C ASP A 33 4.62 -11.59 -5.09
N TRP A 34 3.59 -10.82 -5.46
CA TRP A 34 3.68 -9.85 -6.56
C TRP A 34 4.65 -8.72 -6.22
N THR A 35 5.47 -8.35 -7.21
CA THR A 35 6.32 -7.15 -7.16
C THR A 35 6.19 -6.37 -8.48
N PRO A 36 6.55 -5.07 -8.52
CA PRO A 36 6.56 -4.27 -9.75
C PRO A 36 7.46 -4.81 -10.88
N LEU A 37 8.35 -5.77 -10.58
CA LEU A 37 9.22 -6.46 -11.54
C LEU A 37 8.54 -7.67 -12.20
N ALA A 38 7.41 -8.15 -11.68
CA ALA A 38 6.75 -9.35 -12.17
C ALA A 38 6.30 -9.18 -13.63
N GLY A 39 6.87 -9.98 -14.54
CA GLY A 39 6.48 -10.00 -15.96
C GLY A 39 6.98 -8.82 -16.82
N ARG A 40 7.92 -8.01 -16.31
CA ARG A 40 8.54 -6.88 -17.02
C ARG A 40 9.52 -7.33 -18.11
N GLU A 41 9.87 -6.39 -19.00
CA GLU A 41 10.89 -6.52 -20.06
C GLU A 41 10.64 -7.63 -21.10
N ARG A 42 9.39 -8.08 -21.29
CA ARG A 42 9.09 -9.18 -22.21
C ARG A 42 9.33 -8.83 -23.69
N LEU A 43 9.04 -7.59 -24.09
CA LEU A 43 9.08 -7.15 -25.49
C LEU A 43 10.06 -5.98 -25.74
N PHE A 44 10.28 -5.14 -24.74
CA PHE A 44 11.15 -3.97 -24.80
C PHE A 44 11.97 -3.91 -23.52
N SER A 45 13.20 -3.39 -23.61
CA SER A 45 14.04 -3.13 -22.45
C SER A 45 13.47 -1.96 -21.64
N GLU A 46 13.49 -2.09 -20.32
CA GLU A 46 13.01 -1.06 -19.40
C GLU A 46 14.15 -0.66 -18.45
N ASP A 47 14.21 0.62 -18.08
CA ASP A 47 15.16 1.06 -17.07
C ASP A 47 14.59 0.70 -15.68
N LEU A 48 15.03 -0.43 -15.13
CA LEU A 48 14.55 -0.99 -13.86
C LEU A 48 15.66 -1.07 -12.81
N ASP A 49 15.26 -1.02 -11.55
CA ASP A 49 16.09 -1.38 -10.41
C ASP A 49 15.84 -2.84 -10.04
N ARG A 50 16.87 -3.69 -10.14
CA ARG A 50 16.81 -5.12 -9.82
C ARG A 50 17.33 -5.47 -8.43
N GLU A 51 17.98 -4.52 -7.74
CA GLU A 51 18.48 -4.72 -6.39
C GLU A 51 17.37 -4.56 -5.35
N ASP A 52 16.40 -3.69 -5.65
CA ASP A 52 15.19 -3.53 -4.86
C ASP A 52 13.93 -3.42 -5.75
N ALA A 53 13.10 -4.46 -5.68
CA ALA A 53 11.88 -4.56 -6.49
C ALA A 53 10.87 -3.44 -6.22
N TRP A 54 10.88 -2.83 -5.03
CA TRP A 54 9.90 -1.84 -4.59
C TRP A 54 10.33 -0.38 -4.83
N GLN A 55 11.47 -0.16 -5.49
CA GLN A 55 11.88 1.17 -5.89
C GLN A 55 10.82 1.83 -6.78
N PHE A 56 10.53 3.10 -6.52
CA PHE A 56 9.50 3.85 -7.25
C PHE A 56 9.72 3.84 -8.77
N LYS A 57 10.99 3.77 -9.20
CA LYS A 57 11.42 3.58 -10.59
C LYS A 57 10.71 2.41 -11.28
N ASN A 58 10.50 1.29 -10.57
CA ASN A 58 9.85 0.09 -11.11
C ASN A 58 8.31 0.21 -11.16
N ILE A 59 7.73 1.11 -10.37
CA ILE A 59 6.27 1.34 -10.31
C ILE A 59 5.84 2.35 -11.38
N ARG A 60 6.60 3.44 -11.53
CA ARG A 60 6.27 4.53 -12.45
C ARG A 60 6.36 4.05 -13.89
N VAL A 61 5.22 3.96 -14.57
CA VAL A 61 5.16 3.70 -16.02
C VAL A 61 5.73 4.92 -16.75
N THR A 62 6.83 4.72 -17.48
CA THR A 62 7.54 5.75 -18.25
C THR A 62 7.68 5.32 -19.71
#